data_AF-A0A0A6RJG2-F1
#
_entry.id   AF-A0A0A6RJG2-F1
#
_cell.length_a   1.000
_cell.length_b   1.000
_cell.length_c   1.000
_cell.angle_alpha   90.00
_cell.angle_beta   90.00
_cell.angle_gamma   90.00
#
_symmetry.space_group_name_H-M   'P 1'
#
loop_
_entity.id
_entity.type
_entity.pdbx_description
1 polymer ?
#
loop_
_entity_poly.entity_id
_entity_poly.type
_entity_poly.pdbx_seq_one_letter_code
_entity_poly.pdbx_strand_id
1 'polypeptide(L)'
;MIEVISTLSRERRYEFNSIPIKESTAYFAWVRPITSLKDIQPPTLQQKVVEKLRSYLFYEKDWDGYGGVVPSEKAVEDAVDFIRKLPEKVVLPRPGLAGDGEVGLFWKLEVLFIDVGFLGDHTYSFYARDAEGKEYYGDDIPLNEDLPVGLINTIPTTVEI
;
A
#
# COMPACT_ATOMS: atom_id res chain seq x y z
N MET A 1 59.61 -35.62 -3.55
CA MET A 1 59.46 -34.83 -2.31
C MET A 1 58.54 -33.66 -2.65
N ILE A 2 57.28 -33.71 -2.16
CA ILE A 2 56.30 -32.61 -1.87
C ILE A 2 55.69 -31.86 -3.08
N GLU A 3 54.45 -32.15 -3.52
CA GLU A 3 53.07 -31.69 -3.17
C GLU A 3 52.56 -30.39 -3.87
N VAL A 4 51.50 -30.45 -4.71
CA VAL A 4 50.07 -29.98 -4.55
C VAL A 4 49.97 -28.47 -4.21
N ILE A 5 49.19 -27.58 -4.87
CA ILE A 5 47.73 -27.57 -5.11
C ILE A 5 47.33 -26.63 -6.29
N SER A 6 46.35 -27.08 -7.07
CA SER A 6 45.56 -26.32 -8.05
C SER A 6 44.50 -25.43 -7.38
N THR A 7 44.24 -24.23 -7.90
CA THR A 7 42.95 -23.56 -7.65
C THR A 7 42.40 -22.97 -8.94
N LEU A 8 41.28 -23.54 -9.37
CA LEU A 8 40.53 -23.24 -10.59
C LEU A 8 39.64 -22.00 -10.41
N SER A 9 39.66 -21.15 -11.44
CA SER A 9 38.64 -20.14 -11.73
C SER A 9 37.27 -20.79 -11.87
N ARG A 10 36.25 -20.23 -11.20
CA ARG A 10 34.88 -20.75 -11.20
C ARG A 10 33.94 -19.75 -11.87
N GLU A 11 33.91 -19.75 -13.20
CA GLU A 11 32.76 -19.27 -13.96
C GLU A 11 31.60 -20.25 -13.74
N ARG A 12 30.53 -19.82 -13.06
CA ARG A 12 29.26 -20.56 -13.05
C ARG A 12 28.44 -20.14 -14.26
N ARG A 13 28.61 -20.85 -15.38
CA ARG A 13 27.56 -20.98 -16.39
C ARG A 13 26.40 -21.73 -15.75
N TYR A 14 25.21 -21.13 -15.77
CA TYR A 14 23.98 -21.85 -15.46
C TYR A 14 23.67 -22.76 -16.67
N GLU A 15 24.17 -23.99 -16.61
CA GLU A 15 23.66 -25.05 -17.47
C GLU A 15 22.22 -25.36 -17.01
N PHE A 16 21.29 -25.12 -17.93
CA PHE A 16 19.89 -25.51 -17.79
C PHE A 16 19.83 -27.04 -17.86
N ASN A 17 20.14 -27.70 -16.75
CA ASN A 17 19.93 -29.13 -16.60
C ASN A 17 18.43 -29.38 -16.63
N SER A 18 17.97 -29.88 -17.79
CA SER A 18 16.65 -30.44 -18.00
C SER A 18 16.36 -31.46 -16.90
N ILE A 19 15.55 -31.06 -15.92
CA ILE A 19 15.06 -31.98 -14.90
C ILE A 19 14.22 -33.05 -15.64
N PRO A 20 14.53 -34.35 -15.52
CA PRO A 20 13.72 -35.38 -16.13
C PRO A 20 12.29 -35.31 -15.56
N ILE A 21 11.31 -35.18 -16.45
CA ILE A 21 9.87 -35.06 -16.14
C ILE A 21 9.31 -36.43 -15.77
N LYS A 22 9.88 -37.07 -14.74
CA LYS A 22 9.33 -38.27 -14.10
C LYS A 22 9.72 -38.18 -12.64
N GLU A 23 8.82 -37.56 -11.85
CA GLU A 23 8.76 -37.48 -10.37
C GLU A 23 8.48 -36.06 -9.81
N SER A 24 7.64 -35.24 -10.47
CA SER A 24 7.12 -33.98 -9.87
C SER A 24 5.62 -34.02 -9.54
N THR A 25 5.02 -35.20 -9.40
CA THR A 25 3.59 -35.34 -9.06
C THR A 25 3.30 -35.08 -7.58
N ALA A 26 4.31 -35.01 -6.71
CA ALA A 26 4.11 -34.76 -5.28
C ALA A 26 3.97 -33.27 -4.91
N TYR A 27 4.50 -32.35 -5.72
CA TYR A 27 4.44 -30.90 -5.41
C TYR A 27 3.09 -30.26 -5.76
N PHE A 28 2.34 -30.83 -6.71
CA PHE A 28 1.01 -30.32 -7.08
C PHE A 28 -0.13 -30.83 -6.18
N ALA A 29 0.13 -31.80 -5.29
CA ALA A 29 -0.90 -32.38 -4.43
C ALA A 29 -1.36 -31.45 -3.28
N TRP A 30 -0.63 -30.37 -3.00
CA TRP A 30 -0.91 -29.44 -1.89
C TRP A 30 -1.30 -28.03 -2.32
N VAL A 31 -1.22 -27.72 -3.60
CA VAL A 31 -1.80 -26.48 -4.14
C VAL A 31 -3.19 -26.83 -4.59
N ARG A 32 -4.23 -26.49 -3.81
CA ARG A 32 -5.61 -26.59 -4.31
C ARG A 32 -5.69 -25.68 -5.53
N PRO A 33 -5.87 -26.20 -6.76
CA PRO A 33 -6.13 -25.32 -7.89
C PRO A 33 -7.39 -24.53 -7.57
N ILE A 34 -7.34 -23.21 -7.69
CA ILE A 34 -8.53 -22.35 -7.65
C ILE A 34 -9.40 -22.85 -8.80
N THR A 35 -10.34 -23.72 -8.47
CA THR A 35 -11.11 -24.52 -9.43
C THR A 35 -12.45 -23.88 -9.71
N SER A 36 -12.79 -22.82 -8.96
CA SER A 36 -14.03 -22.07 -9.12
C SER A 36 -13.84 -20.59 -8.85
N LEU A 37 -14.50 -19.74 -9.64
CA LEU A 37 -14.67 -18.31 -9.34
C LEU A 37 -15.37 -18.09 -7.98
N LYS A 38 -16.07 -19.10 -7.44
CA LYS A 38 -16.71 -19.06 -6.11
C LYS A 38 -15.73 -19.12 -4.94
N ASP A 39 -14.48 -19.56 -5.18
CA ASP A 39 -13.44 -19.63 -4.15
C ASP A 39 -12.67 -18.30 -4.01
N ILE A 40 -12.90 -17.36 -4.93
CA ILE A 40 -12.35 -16.00 -4.84
C ILE A 40 -13.18 -15.23 -3.82
N GLN A 41 -12.62 -15.00 -2.63
CA GLN A 41 -13.23 -14.10 -1.66
C GLN A 41 -13.35 -12.69 -2.28
N PRO A 42 -14.51 -12.03 -2.16
CA PRO A 42 -14.65 -10.66 -2.62
C PRO A 42 -13.65 -9.76 -1.88
N PRO A 43 -13.12 -8.70 -2.52
CA PRO A 43 -12.15 -7.83 -1.88
C PRO A 43 -12.76 -7.16 -0.65
N THR A 44 -12.01 -7.14 0.44
CA THR A 44 -12.36 -6.38 1.66
C THR A 44 -12.45 -4.89 1.35
N LEU A 45 -13.11 -4.11 2.22
CA LEU A 45 -13.17 -2.66 2.04
C LEU A 45 -11.76 -2.04 2.00
N GLN A 46 -10.83 -2.53 2.82
CA GLN A 46 -9.45 -2.07 2.82
C GLN A 46 -8.75 -2.38 1.50
N GLN A 47 -8.97 -3.58 0.95
CA GLN A 47 -8.44 -3.96 -0.38
C GLN A 47 -8.99 -3.04 -1.47
N LYS A 48 -10.28 -2.68 -1.43
CA LYS A 48 -10.86 -1.73 -2.39
C LYS A 48 -10.21 -0.34 -2.33
N VAL A 49 -9.88 0.14 -1.13
CA VAL A 49 -9.15 1.42 -0.96
C VAL A 49 -7.75 1.30 -1.54
N VAL A 50 -7.02 0.23 -1.24
CA VAL A 50 -5.67 -0.02 -1.78
C VAL A 50 -5.68 -0.16 -3.31
N GLU A 51 -6.65 -0.88 -3.87
CA GLU A 51 -6.85 -0.99 -5.32
C GLU A 51 -7.13 0.37 -5.95
N LYS A 52 -7.94 1.21 -5.29
CA LYS A 52 -8.23 2.57 -5.77
C LYS A 52 -6.98 3.45 -5.74
N LEU A 53 -6.15 3.40 -4.70
CA LEU A 53 -4.88 4.13 -4.64
C LEU A 53 -3.95 3.72 -5.79
N ARG A 54 -3.78 2.41 -5.99
CA ARG A 54 -2.95 1.86 -7.08
C ARG A 54 -3.50 2.19 -8.46
N SER A 55 -4.81 2.40 -8.60
CA SER A 55 -5.40 2.80 -9.88
C SER A 55 -4.88 4.16 -10.39
N TYR A 56 -4.41 5.04 -9.50
CA TYR A 56 -3.91 6.36 -9.89
C TYR A 56 -2.64 6.31 -10.74
N LEU A 57 -1.85 5.24 -10.64
CA LEU A 57 -0.65 5.04 -11.46
C LEU A 57 -0.97 4.84 -12.95
N PHE A 58 -2.22 4.53 -13.28
CA PHE A 58 -2.67 4.32 -14.66
C PHE A 58 -3.38 5.54 -15.24
N TYR A 59 -3.42 6.66 -14.52
CA TYR A 59 -3.98 7.89 -15.05
C TYR A 59 -3.08 8.44 -16.15
N GLU A 60 -3.71 9.04 -17.15
CA GLU A 60 -2.98 9.78 -18.17
C GLU A 60 -2.46 11.10 -17.59
N LYS A 61 -1.46 11.69 -18.24
CA LYS A 61 -1.07 13.06 -17.95
C LYS A 61 -2.27 13.99 -18.19
N ASP A 62 -2.42 15.03 -17.38
CA ASP A 62 -3.53 15.98 -17.47
C ASP A 62 -4.91 15.29 -17.26
N TRP A 63 -4.95 14.32 -16.34
CA TRP A 63 -6.15 13.51 -16.06
C TRP A 63 -7.37 14.33 -15.60
N ASP A 64 -7.15 15.54 -15.11
CA ASP A 64 -8.19 16.47 -14.65
C ASP A 64 -8.53 17.58 -15.66
N GLY A 65 -7.78 17.70 -16.77
CA GLY A 65 -7.92 18.77 -17.76
C GLY A 65 -7.37 20.13 -17.32
N TYR A 66 -6.66 20.19 -16.19
CA TYR A 66 -6.07 21.40 -15.61
C TYR A 66 -4.56 21.28 -15.37
N GLY A 67 -3.90 20.35 -16.04
CA GLY A 67 -2.46 20.07 -15.93
C GLY A 67 -2.12 18.97 -14.93
N GLY A 68 -3.10 18.16 -14.52
CA GLY A 68 -2.96 17.11 -13.52
C GLY A 68 -1.73 16.21 -13.69
N VAL A 69 -0.98 16.06 -12.61
CA VAL A 69 0.22 15.23 -12.53
C VAL A 69 -0.17 13.84 -12.00
N VAL A 70 0.38 12.80 -12.63
CA VAL A 70 0.25 11.42 -12.17
C VAL A 70 1.13 11.23 -10.94
N PRO A 71 0.64 10.61 -9.85
CA PRO A 71 1.42 10.46 -8.63
C PRO A 71 2.64 9.56 -8.84
N SER A 72 3.65 9.72 -7.99
CA SER A 72 4.77 8.78 -7.97
C SER A 72 4.32 7.43 -7.37
N GLU A 73 4.98 6.33 -7.79
CA GLU A 73 4.75 5.01 -7.17
C GLU A 73 5.00 5.04 -5.66
N LYS A 74 5.98 5.83 -5.22
CA LYS A 74 6.29 6.02 -3.80
C LYS A 74 5.14 6.68 -3.05
N ALA A 75 4.55 7.74 -3.59
CA ALA A 75 3.41 8.43 -2.95
C ALA A 75 2.21 7.49 -2.77
N VAL A 76 1.97 6.64 -3.79
CA VAL A 76 0.91 5.62 -3.73
C VAL A 76 1.21 4.57 -2.66
N GLU A 77 2.44 4.03 -2.62
CA GLU A 77 2.78 3.00 -1.62
C GLU A 77 2.87 3.58 -0.19
N ASP A 78 3.30 4.82 -0.01
CA ASP A 78 3.26 5.54 1.27
C ASP A 78 1.82 5.64 1.81
N ALA A 79 0.86 6.01 0.94
CA ALA A 79 -0.56 6.02 1.30
C ALA A 79 -1.09 4.60 1.61
N VAL A 80 -0.66 3.57 0.87
CA VAL A 80 -1.04 2.18 1.12
C VAL A 80 -0.50 1.68 2.46
N ASP A 81 0.73 2.03 2.81
CA ASP A 81 1.34 1.67 4.10
C ASP A 81 0.62 2.39 5.25
N PHE A 82 0.22 3.64 5.06
CA PHE A 82 -0.65 4.33 6.02
C PHE A 82 -1.98 3.58 6.23
N ILE A 83 -2.67 3.15 5.17
CA ILE A 83 -3.91 2.36 5.26
C ILE A 83 -3.71 1.05 6.04
N ARG A 84 -2.54 0.41 5.92
CA ARG A 84 -2.21 -0.83 6.65
C ARG A 84 -1.97 -0.59 8.15
N LYS A 85 -1.58 0.62 8.53
CA LYS A 85 -1.38 1.03 9.93
C LYS A 85 -2.67 1.43 10.64
N LEU A 86 -3.77 1.63 9.91
CA LEU A 86 -5.04 1.97 10.52
C LEU A 86 -5.56 0.84 11.42
N PRO A 87 -6.18 1.15 12.58
CA PRO A 87 -6.78 0.13 13.43
C PRO A 87 -7.90 -0.65 12.70
N GLU A 88 -8.10 -1.92 13.03
CA GLU A 88 -9.06 -2.79 12.31
C GLU A 88 -10.51 -2.30 12.34
N LYS A 89 -10.92 -1.57 13.39
CA LYS A 89 -12.30 -1.14 13.62
C LYS A 89 -12.53 0.34 13.30
N VAL A 90 -11.90 0.85 12.25
CA VAL A 90 -12.13 2.22 11.77
C VAL A 90 -12.95 2.27 10.49
N VAL A 91 -13.67 3.36 10.31
CA VAL A 91 -14.19 3.75 9.00
C VAL A 91 -13.00 4.09 8.13
N LEU A 92 -12.93 3.49 6.94
CA LEU A 92 -11.83 3.72 6.02
C LEU A 92 -11.95 5.10 5.34
N PRO A 93 -10.81 5.74 5.02
CA PRO A 93 -10.83 7.02 4.32
C PRO A 93 -11.31 6.86 2.88
N ARG A 94 -11.79 7.97 2.33
CA ARG A 94 -11.93 8.11 0.89
C ARG A 94 -10.56 8.48 0.30
N PRO A 95 -10.03 7.73 -0.68
CA PRO A 95 -8.83 8.14 -1.39
C PRO A 95 -9.13 9.26 -2.38
N GLY A 96 -8.14 10.11 -2.64
CA GLY A 96 -8.15 11.13 -3.69
C GLY A 96 -6.75 11.41 -4.23
N LEU A 97 -6.69 12.22 -5.27
CA LEU A 97 -5.47 12.61 -5.97
C LEU A 97 -5.56 14.12 -6.23
N ALA A 98 -4.56 14.86 -5.77
CA ALA A 98 -4.42 16.28 -6.05
C ALA A 98 -3.78 16.52 -7.43
N GLY A 99 -4.00 17.70 -7.99
CA GLY A 99 -3.52 18.04 -9.34
C GLY A 99 -2.00 18.09 -9.48
N ASP A 100 -1.26 18.21 -8.39
CA ASP A 100 0.20 18.17 -8.33
C ASP A 100 0.79 16.77 -8.16
N GLY A 101 -0.06 15.75 -8.05
CA GLY A 101 0.35 14.36 -7.87
C GLY A 101 0.44 13.92 -6.41
N GLU A 102 0.05 14.76 -5.45
CA GLU A 102 -0.10 14.35 -4.06
C GLU A 102 -1.26 13.37 -3.90
N VAL A 103 -1.01 12.24 -3.23
CA VAL A 103 -2.05 11.26 -2.91
C VAL A 103 -2.70 11.66 -1.58
N GLY A 104 -4.03 11.72 -1.54
CA GLY A 104 -4.77 12.16 -0.36
C GLY A 104 -5.70 11.08 0.21
N LEU A 105 -5.86 11.07 1.53
CA LEU A 105 -6.83 10.25 2.26
C LEU A 105 -7.70 11.14 3.14
N PHE A 106 -9.02 11.09 2.91
CA PHE A 106 -9.95 12.03 3.55
C PHE A 106 -11.04 11.31 4.34
N TRP A 107 -11.30 11.79 5.55
CA TRP A 107 -12.54 11.52 6.28
C TRP A 107 -13.34 12.80 6.34
N LYS A 108 -14.57 12.77 5.80
CA LYS A 108 -15.46 13.93 5.80
C LYS A 108 -16.83 13.49 6.25
N LEU A 109 -17.13 13.74 7.52
CA LEU A 109 -18.48 13.64 8.08
C LEU A 109 -18.99 15.06 8.36
N GLU A 110 -20.25 15.18 8.80
CA GLU A 110 -20.85 16.49 9.08
C GLU A 110 -20.09 17.27 10.16
N VAL A 111 -19.57 16.57 11.17
CA VAL A 111 -18.94 17.17 12.35
C VAL A 111 -17.42 16.99 12.40
N LEU A 112 -16.84 16.06 11.63
CA LEU A 112 -15.40 15.80 11.63
C LEU A 112 -14.80 15.88 10.23
N PHE A 113 -13.56 16.31 10.15
CA PHE A 113 -12.78 16.35 8.91
C PHE A 113 -11.35 15.90 9.18
N ILE A 114 -10.82 15.03 8.32
CA ILE A 114 -9.42 14.63 8.31
C ILE A 114 -8.95 14.64 6.86
N ASP A 115 -7.77 15.18 6.64
CA ASP A 115 -7.03 15.17 5.39
C ASP A 115 -5.60 14.70 5.68
N VAL A 116 -5.11 13.74 4.92
CA VAL A 116 -3.76 13.19 5.03
C VAL A 116 -3.16 13.10 3.63
N GLY A 117 -2.01 13.76 3.43
CA GLY A 117 -1.32 13.89 2.15
C GLY A 117 0.01 13.15 2.10
N PHE A 118 0.36 12.61 0.93
CA PHE A 118 1.58 11.84 0.69
C PHE A 118 2.26 12.26 -0.63
N LEU A 119 3.55 12.61 -0.55
CA LEU A 119 4.38 12.99 -1.71
C LEU A 119 5.37 11.91 -2.16
N GLY A 120 5.56 10.84 -1.37
CA GLY A 120 6.42 9.71 -1.74
C GLY A 120 7.84 9.76 -1.19
N ASP A 121 8.03 10.43 -0.06
CA ASP A 121 9.28 10.64 0.67
C ASP A 121 9.31 9.94 2.04
N HIS A 122 8.39 9.00 2.27
CA HIS A 122 8.21 8.26 3.52
C HIS A 122 7.73 9.09 4.72
N THR A 123 7.21 10.28 4.45
CA THR A 123 6.49 11.08 5.43
C THR A 123 5.04 11.30 4.98
N TYR A 124 4.24 11.89 5.87
CA TYR A 124 2.92 12.38 5.54
C TYR A 124 2.63 13.66 6.32
N SER A 125 1.74 14.45 5.75
CA SER A 125 1.21 15.66 6.37
C SER A 125 -0.27 15.47 6.62
N PHE A 126 -0.80 16.06 7.69
CA PHE A 126 -2.22 15.93 7.98
C PHE A 126 -2.82 17.19 8.60
N TYR A 127 -4.12 17.35 8.35
CA TYR A 127 -5.00 18.24 9.10
C TYR A 127 -6.20 17.44 9.57
N ALA A 128 -6.56 17.59 10.84
CA ALA A 128 -7.71 16.95 11.43
C ALA A 128 -8.48 17.94 12.30
N ARG A 129 -9.81 17.86 12.23
CA ARG A 129 -10.74 18.60 13.08
C ARG A 129 -11.76 17.63 13.65
N ASP A 130 -11.80 17.51 14.97
CA ASP A 130 -12.74 16.66 15.69
C ASP A 130 -14.15 17.27 15.76
N ALA A 131 -15.09 16.52 16.34
CA ALA A 131 -16.50 16.91 16.42
C ALA A 131 -16.74 18.14 17.31
N GLU A 132 -15.83 18.39 18.26
CA GLU A 132 -15.80 19.56 19.13
C GLU A 132 -15.16 20.79 18.43
N GLY A 133 -14.67 20.62 17.20
CA GLY A 133 -14.02 21.65 16.42
C GLY A 133 -12.57 21.90 16.80
N LYS A 134 -11.96 21.04 17.62
CA LYS A 134 -10.54 21.13 17.96
C LYS A 134 -9.70 20.57 16.81
N GLU A 135 -8.64 21.30 16.51
CA GLU A 135 -7.77 21.04 15.36
C GLU A 135 -6.46 20.36 15.80
N TYR A 136 -5.98 19.47 14.94
CA TYR A 136 -4.69 18.81 15.02
C TYR A 136 -4.07 18.83 13.64
N TYR A 137 -2.77 19.04 13.56
CA TYR A 137 -2.05 19.01 12.31
C TYR A 137 -0.61 18.58 12.55
N GLY A 138 0.02 18.10 11.49
CA GLY A 138 1.41 17.71 11.50
C GLY A 138 1.94 17.72 10.07
N ASP A 139 3.23 17.97 9.94
CA ASP A 139 3.93 18.02 8.68
C ASP A 139 5.18 17.16 8.78
N ASP A 140 5.60 16.56 7.68
CA ASP A 140 6.77 15.68 7.59
C ASP A 140 6.78 14.55 8.63
N ILE A 141 5.61 13.98 8.97
CA ILE A 141 5.51 12.92 9.98
C ILE A 141 6.02 11.60 9.40
N PRO A 142 7.03 10.94 10.00
CA PRO A 142 7.57 9.71 9.46
C PRO A 142 6.56 8.56 9.46
N LEU A 143 6.47 7.82 8.34
CA LEU A 143 5.59 6.66 8.23
C LEU A 143 5.99 5.47 9.11
N ASN A 144 7.23 5.43 9.60
CA ASN A 144 7.72 4.35 10.47
C ASN A 144 7.46 4.61 11.97
N GLU A 145 6.87 5.74 12.33
CA GLU A 145 6.50 6.09 13.71
C GLU A 145 5.02 5.80 14.00
N ASP A 146 4.64 5.75 15.27
CA ASP A 146 3.24 5.64 15.67
C ASP A 146 2.43 6.86 15.20
N LEU A 147 1.15 6.65 14.88
CA LEU A 147 0.27 7.75 14.48
C LEU A 147 0.10 8.75 15.64
N PRO A 148 0.14 10.07 15.40
CA PRO A 148 -0.10 11.07 16.42
C PRO A 148 -1.45 10.84 17.14
N VAL A 149 -1.44 10.92 18.47
CA VAL A 149 -2.63 10.65 19.29
C VAL A 149 -3.83 11.50 18.89
N GLY A 150 -3.61 12.76 18.52
CA GLY A 150 -4.66 13.64 18.02
C GLY A 150 -5.31 13.13 16.72
N LEU A 151 -4.51 12.57 15.82
CA LEU A 151 -5.00 11.98 14.57
C LEU A 151 -5.78 10.70 14.86
N ILE A 152 -5.21 9.77 15.64
CA ILE A 152 -5.87 8.50 16.01
C ILE A 152 -7.24 8.75 16.63
N ASN A 153 -7.32 9.66 17.59
CA ASN A 153 -8.58 9.95 18.31
C ASN A 153 -9.64 10.61 17.43
N THR A 154 -9.24 11.21 16.30
CA THR A 154 -10.18 11.82 15.37
C THR A 154 -10.73 10.82 14.35
N ILE A 155 -10.02 9.71 14.09
CA ILE A 155 -10.44 8.71 13.11
C ILE A 155 -11.74 8.03 13.58
N PRO A 156 -12.83 8.11 12.79
CA PRO A 156 -14.10 7.51 13.17
C PRO A 156 -14.00 5.99 13.26
N THR A 157 -14.55 5.43 14.34
CA THR A 157 -14.63 3.99 14.53
C THR A 157 -15.91 3.42 13.94
N THR A 158 -15.86 2.17 13.47
CA THR A 158 -17.06 1.45 13.04
C THR A 158 -17.83 1.05 14.29
N VAL A 159 -19.05 1.57 14.45
CA VAL A 159 -19.95 1.12 15.53
C VAL A 159 -20.48 -0.26 15.14
N GLU A 160 -20.27 -1.27 15.97
CA GLU A 160 -20.99 -2.54 15.84
C GLU A 160 -22.48 -2.24 16.14
N ILE A 161 -23.31 -2.33 15.10
CA ILE A 161 -24.78 -2.24 15.17
C ILE A 161 -25.37 -3.59 15.58
#